data_AF-A0A0Q9QI56-F1
#
_entry.id   AF-A0A0Q9QI56-F1
#
_cell.length_a   1.000
_cell.length_b   1.000
_cell.length_c   1.000
_cell.angle_alpha   90.00
_cell.angle_beta   90.00
_cell.angle_gamma   90.00
#
_symmetry.space_group_name_H-M   'P 1'
#
loop_
_entity.id
_entity.type
_entity.pdbx_description
1 polymer ?
#
loop_
_entity_poly.entity_id
_entity_poly.type
_entity_poly.pdbx_seq_one_letter_code
_entity_poly.pdbx_strand_id
1 'polypeptide(L)'
;MVSVLGVPVGIPAAGSAVARLRHQWSRALTDEPAAAVVDLTGLGDDELAHDYALTSRVTMVALEATAGRRINLHAGAVADAAGRAIAVIGASGSGKTTAIGLLATRLGYLSDETTSFDDTLTVHAHPKPLSVITDRDAPHRKQSVSPDDLGLLPPPASARLHRIVLLHRGDDDSGLVPITPAHAIAAMVPQSSSLALLEHPILRLAETIDACGGAWGLHYHELADWLDDLVLLLDASPQAPAPRVHHPSSPLAPAPPGTWSRAAWHDAVEYDDELVLMVGDRVQVLAGLGVLLWLALETPQGLDDLVARAQALAGEHPDAPALVADALATLAEEGVVVAPA
;
A
#
# COMPACT_ATOMS: atom_id res chain seq x y z
N MET A 1 22.32 -3.54 -17.41
CA MET A 1 21.22 -4.17 -16.66
C MET A 1 20.99 -3.35 -15.41
N VAL A 2 19.75 -3.27 -14.94
CA VAL A 2 19.41 -2.64 -13.66
C VAL A 2 18.61 -3.61 -12.79
N SER A 3 18.87 -3.65 -11.50
CA SER A 3 18.05 -4.37 -10.51
C SER A 3 16.95 -3.44 -10.04
N VAL A 4 15.70 -3.84 -10.28
CA VAL A 4 14.49 -3.06 -10.00
C VAL A 4 13.63 -3.91 -9.10
N LEU A 5 13.49 -3.52 -7.82
CA LEU A 5 12.77 -4.33 -6.83
C LEU A 5 13.34 -5.78 -6.78
N GLY A 6 14.65 -5.93 -6.95
CA GLY A 6 15.32 -7.24 -7.01
C GLY A 6 15.06 -8.05 -8.28
N VAL A 7 14.50 -7.45 -9.33
CA VAL A 7 14.32 -8.05 -10.66
C VAL A 7 15.35 -7.45 -11.62
N PRO A 8 16.22 -8.25 -12.26
CA PRO A 8 17.12 -7.76 -13.31
C PRO A 8 16.34 -7.37 -14.58
N VAL A 9 16.30 -6.08 -14.89
CA VAL A 9 15.61 -5.50 -16.06
C VAL A 9 16.63 -4.89 -17.03
N GLY A 10 16.49 -5.25 -18.31
CA GLY A 10 17.31 -4.73 -19.40
C GLY A 10 16.72 -3.44 -19.93
N ILE A 11 17.52 -2.37 -19.94
CA ILE A 11 17.19 -1.10 -20.59
C ILE A 11 17.96 -1.02 -21.91
N PRO A 12 17.29 -1.12 -23.08
CA PRO A 12 17.93 -0.87 -24.36
C PRO A 12 18.41 0.58 -24.43
N ALA A 13 19.70 0.79 -24.72
CA ALA A 13 20.27 2.13 -24.89
C ALA A 13 21.37 2.10 -25.94
N ALA A 14 21.51 3.19 -26.71
CA ALA A 14 22.52 3.33 -27.74
C ALA A 14 23.14 4.74 -27.73
N GLY A 15 24.34 4.88 -28.28
CA GLY A 15 25.02 6.17 -28.43
C GLY A 15 25.26 6.89 -27.10
N SER A 16 25.03 8.21 -27.09
CA SER A 16 25.27 9.08 -25.93
C SER A 16 24.34 8.79 -24.74
N ALA A 17 23.17 8.19 -24.97
CA ALA A 17 22.23 7.86 -23.89
C ALA A 17 22.77 6.80 -22.92
N VAL A 18 23.70 5.94 -23.37
CA VAL A 18 24.27 4.88 -22.52
C VAL A 18 24.99 5.46 -21.30
N ALA A 19 25.85 6.46 -21.50
CA ALA A 19 26.60 7.07 -20.41
C ALA A 19 25.66 7.80 -19.43
N ARG A 20 24.68 8.55 -19.97
CA ARG A 20 23.67 9.26 -19.17
C ARG A 20 22.85 8.29 -18.30
N LEU A 21 22.28 7.26 -18.91
CA LEU A 21 21.45 6.28 -18.20
C LEU A 21 22.27 5.47 -17.19
N ARG A 22 23.52 5.10 -17.50
CA ARG A 22 24.40 4.44 -16.52
C ARG A 22 24.71 5.32 -15.31
N HIS A 23 24.86 6.63 -15.51
CA HIS A 23 25.06 7.60 -14.43
C HIS A 23 23.80 7.76 -13.60
N GLN A 24 22.66 8.03 -14.24
CA GLN A 24 21.37 8.17 -13.56
C GLN A 24 21.02 6.94 -12.71
N TRP A 25 21.20 5.75 -13.28
CA TRP A 25 20.86 4.46 -12.65
C TRP A 25 22.05 3.81 -11.92
N SER A 26 23.10 4.56 -11.58
CA SER A 26 24.35 4.05 -10.99
C SER A 26 24.11 3.06 -9.84
N ARG A 27 23.17 3.39 -8.93
CA ARG A 27 22.82 2.60 -7.75
C ARG A 27 22.01 1.34 -8.02
N ALA A 28 21.44 1.22 -9.22
CA ALA A 28 20.65 0.06 -9.62
C ALA A 28 21.41 -0.87 -10.58
N LEU A 29 22.62 -0.51 -11.03
CA LEU A 29 23.36 -1.35 -11.97
C LEU A 29 23.62 -2.75 -11.39
N THR A 30 23.44 -3.77 -12.24
CA THR A 30 23.72 -5.17 -11.90
C THR A 30 24.39 -5.87 -13.08
N ASP A 31 25.13 -6.94 -12.79
CA ASP A 31 25.72 -7.84 -13.79
C ASP A 31 24.85 -9.10 -14.02
N GLU A 32 23.74 -9.23 -13.30
CA GLU A 32 22.79 -10.33 -13.47
C GLU A 32 22.11 -10.29 -14.85
N PRO A 33 21.86 -11.46 -15.48
CA PRO A 33 21.18 -11.54 -16.76
C PRO A 33 19.74 -11.04 -16.65
N ALA A 34 19.24 -10.40 -17.72
CA ALA A 34 17.88 -9.88 -17.79
C ALA A 34 16.83 -10.96 -17.59
N ALA A 35 15.98 -10.78 -16.58
CA ALA A 35 14.73 -11.52 -16.48
C ALA A 35 13.69 -10.96 -17.46
N ALA A 36 13.76 -9.66 -17.75
CA ALA A 36 12.91 -8.98 -18.72
C ALA A 36 13.65 -7.81 -19.37
N VAL A 37 13.21 -7.41 -20.57
CA VAL A 37 13.73 -6.23 -21.27
C VAL A 37 12.57 -5.26 -21.49
N VAL A 38 12.77 -4.00 -21.12
CA VAL A 38 11.73 -2.98 -21.28
C VAL A 38 11.54 -2.63 -22.76
N ASP A 39 10.28 -2.52 -23.18
CA ASP A 39 9.93 -2.00 -24.50
C ASP A 39 9.94 -0.47 -24.48
N LEU A 40 10.77 0.14 -25.33
CA LEU A 40 10.91 1.59 -25.48
C LEU A 40 10.13 2.14 -26.68
N THR A 41 9.35 1.31 -27.37
CA THR A 41 8.57 1.71 -28.54
C THR A 41 7.60 2.84 -28.19
N GLY A 42 7.55 3.87 -29.04
CA GLY A 42 6.66 5.01 -28.89
C GLY A 42 7.06 6.01 -27.79
N LEU A 43 8.24 5.90 -27.19
CA LEU A 43 8.80 6.99 -26.39
C LEU A 43 9.25 8.12 -27.33
N GLY A 44 8.88 9.36 -26.99
CA GLY A 44 9.29 10.53 -27.75
C GLY A 44 10.78 10.86 -27.61
N ASP A 45 11.24 11.78 -28.45
CA ASP A 45 12.65 12.21 -28.50
C ASP A 45 12.99 13.31 -27.46
N ASP A 46 12.00 13.87 -26.78
CA ASP A 46 12.24 14.81 -25.68
C ASP A 46 12.87 14.07 -24.50
N GLU A 47 14.13 14.41 -24.17
CA GLU A 47 14.94 13.67 -23.20
C GLU A 47 14.30 13.59 -21.80
N LEU A 48 13.66 14.68 -21.35
CA LEU A 48 13.04 14.73 -20.03
C LEU A 48 11.80 13.82 -19.96
N ALA A 49 10.90 13.93 -20.94
CA ALA A 49 9.73 13.07 -21.03
C ALA A 49 10.13 11.61 -21.26
N HIS A 50 11.19 11.37 -22.03
CA HIS A 50 11.74 10.04 -22.28
C HIS A 50 12.25 9.38 -21.01
N ASP A 51 13.13 10.04 -20.25
CA ASP A 51 13.73 9.47 -19.04
C ASP A 51 12.68 9.21 -17.95
N TYR A 52 11.67 10.08 -17.84
CA TYR A 52 10.52 9.87 -16.94
C TYR A 52 9.72 8.63 -17.35
N ALA A 53 9.30 8.55 -18.61
CA ALA A 53 8.51 7.43 -19.10
C ALA A 53 9.28 6.10 -19.08
N LEU A 54 10.59 6.12 -19.34
CA LEU A 54 11.48 4.98 -19.17
C LEU A 54 11.43 4.45 -17.73
N THR A 55 11.58 5.35 -16.76
CA THR A 55 11.55 5.00 -15.33
C THR A 55 10.25 4.33 -14.93
N SER A 56 9.11 4.87 -15.38
CA SER A 56 7.80 4.25 -15.16
C SER A 56 7.71 2.86 -15.81
N ARG A 57 8.10 2.70 -17.09
CA ARG A 57 8.02 1.40 -17.79
C ARG A 57 8.91 0.34 -17.15
N VAL A 58 10.14 0.69 -16.77
CA VAL A 58 11.08 -0.21 -16.09
C VAL A 58 10.49 -0.69 -14.74
N THR A 59 9.84 0.21 -14.00
CA THR A 59 9.17 -0.12 -12.74
C THR A 59 7.99 -1.06 -12.96
N MET A 60 7.16 -0.79 -13.98
CA MET A 60 6.01 -1.65 -14.34
C MET A 60 6.44 -3.08 -14.69
N VAL A 61 7.51 -3.25 -15.47
CA VAL A 61 8.05 -4.58 -15.81
C VAL A 61 8.41 -5.39 -14.55
N ALA A 62 9.02 -4.74 -13.55
CA ALA A 62 9.36 -5.41 -12.29
C ALA A 62 8.12 -5.70 -11.42
N LEU A 63 7.12 -4.81 -11.42
CA LEU A 63 5.85 -5.03 -10.73
C LEU A 63 5.10 -6.23 -11.31
N GLU A 64 5.00 -6.33 -12.64
CA GLU A 64 4.43 -7.49 -13.33
C GLU A 64 5.21 -8.78 -12.99
N ALA A 65 6.55 -8.69 -12.97
CA ALA A 65 7.42 -9.79 -12.59
C ALA A 65 7.42 -10.12 -11.08
N THR A 66 6.63 -9.44 -10.25
CA THR A 66 6.47 -9.75 -8.82
C THR A 66 5.00 -9.86 -8.39
N ALA A 67 4.08 -9.64 -9.32
CA ALA A 67 2.64 -9.71 -9.11
C ALA A 67 2.22 -11.08 -8.53
N GLY A 68 1.38 -11.06 -7.50
CA GLY A 68 0.93 -12.26 -6.77
C GLY A 68 2.00 -12.95 -5.92
N ARG A 69 3.24 -12.43 -5.86
CA ARG A 69 4.32 -12.98 -5.03
C ARG A 69 4.73 -12.08 -3.88
N ARG A 70 4.70 -10.77 -4.09
CA ARG A 70 5.14 -9.75 -3.13
C ARG A 70 4.05 -8.72 -2.88
N ILE A 71 4.12 -8.06 -1.74
CA ILE A 71 3.38 -6.82 -1.53
C ILE A 71 4.18 -5.70 -2.19
N ASN A 72 3.53 -5.02 -3.13
CA ASN A 72 4.08 -3.87 -3.85
C ASN A 72 3.25 -2.65 -3.50
N LEU A 73 3.86 -1.69 -2.81
CA LEU A 73 3.21 -0.44 -2.40
C LEU A 73 3.79 0.74 -3.18
N HIS A 74 2.91 1.65 -3.60
CA HIS A 74 3.26 2.99 -4.05
C HIS A 74 3.69 3.84 -2.84
N ALA A 75 4.88 3.53 -2.35
CA ALA A 75 5.46 4.03 -1.14
C ALA A 75 6.95 4.27 -1.35
N GLY A 76 7.46 5.30 -0.69
CA GLY A 76 8.89 5.48 -0.54
C GLY A 76 9.45 4.65 0.61
N ALA A 77 10.73 4.33 0.58
CA ALA A 77 11.40 3.66 1.69
C ALA A 77 12.84 4.15 1.90
N VAL A 78 13.22 4.20 3.17
CA VAL A 78 14.59 4.44 3.65
C VAL A 78 14.92 3.43 4.75
N ALA A 79 16.19 3.13 4.97
CA ALA A 79 16.62 2.21 6.03
C ALA A 79 17.85 2.70 6.80
N ASP A 80 17.94 2.33 8.08
CA ASP A 80 19.15 2.58 8.85
C ASP A 80 20.29 1.60 8.49
N ALA A 81 21.46 1.79 9.09
CA ALA A 81 22.62 0.93 8.87
C ALA A 81 22.41 -0.52 9.33
N ALA A 82 21.44 -0.78 10.21
CA ALA A 82 21.06 -2.12 10.65
C ALA A 82 20.06 -2.81 9.70
N GLY A 83 19.59 -2.12 8.66
CA GLY A 83 18.63 -2.64 7.70
C GLY A 83 17.17 -2.48 8.15
N ARG A 84 16.86 -1.69 9.17
CA ARG A 84 15.47 -1.42 9.58
C ARG A 84 14.88 -0.35 8.68
N ALA A 85 13.88 -0.72 7.88
CA ALA A 85 13.28 0.17 6.88
C ALA A 85 11.97 0.82 7.36
N ILE A 86 11.81 2.09 7.01
CA ILE A 86 10.54 2.83 7.13
C ILE A 86 9.94 2.92 5.73
N ALA A 87 8.72 2.38 5.55
CA ALA A 87 7.91 2.67 4.38
C ALA A 87 7.03 3.89 4.64
N VAL A 88 7.08 4.85 3.72
CA VAL A 88 6.32 6.09 3.74
C VAL A 88 5.28 6.04 2.61
N ILE A 89 4.02 5.89 3.02
CA ILE A 89 2.85 5.70 2.17
C ILE A 89 2.05 6.99 2.15
N GLY A 90 1.44 7.31 1.03
CA GLY A 90 0.53 8.43 0.92
C GLY A 90 0.01 8.56 -0.49
N ALA A 91 -1.09 9.28 -0.68
CA ALA A 91 -1.65 9.51 -2.01
C ALA A 91 -0.64 10.24 -2.93
N SER A 92 -0.90 10.25 -4.23
CA SER A 92 -0.14 11.12 -5.14
C SER A 92 -0.28 12.58 -4.69
N GLY A 93 0.84 13.33 -4.66
CA GLY A 93 0.86 14.70 -4.16
C GLY A 93 0.98 14.85 -2.64
N SER A 94 0.95 13.77 -1.85
CA SER A 94 1.08 13.83 -0.38
C SER A 94 2.49 14.15 0.14
N GLY A 95 3.42 14.52 -0.74
CA GLY A 95 4.80 14.84 -0.36
C GLY A 95 5.77 13.65 -0.23
N LYS A 96 5.42 12.42 -0.66
CA LYS A 96 6.29 11.23 -0.53
C LYS A 96 7.73 11.44 -1.02
N THR A 97 7.91 11.93 -2.26
CA THR A 97 9.26 12.16 -2.81
C THR A 97 10.04 13.20 -2.01
N THR A 98 9.37 14.25 -1.53
CA THR A 98 9.97 15.24 -0.61
C THR A 98 10.39 14.58 0.70
N ALA A 99 9.52 13.72 1.25
CA ALA A 99 9.79 13.01 2.50
C ALA A 99 10.97 12.06 2.41
N ILE A 100 11.02 11.27 1.35
CA ILE A 100 12.15 10.40 1.10
C ILE A 100 13.41 11.20 0.83
N GLY A 101 13.35 12.29 0.07
CA GLY A 101 14.50 13.17 -0.15
C GLY A 101 15.11 13.69 1.15
N LEU A 102 14.26 14.13 2.09
CA LEU A 102 14.71 14.60 3.41
C LEU A 102 15.22 13.47 4.31
N LEU A 103 14.47 12.37 4.43
CA LEU A 103 14.87 11.20 5.24
C LEU A 103 16.16 10.55 4.72
N ALA A 104 16.34 10.53 3.41
CA ALA A 104 17.51 9.95 2.76
C ALA A 104 18.81 10.74 3.00
N THR A 105 18.75 11.90 3.66
CA THR A 105 19.94 12.60 4.18
C THR A 105 20.46 11.99 5.49
N ARG A 106 19.65 11.15 6.16
CA ARG A 106 19.94 10.54 7.46
C ARG A 106 19.89 9.01 7.45
N LEU A 107 19.09 8.45 6.54
CA LEU A 107 18.89 7.01 6.36
C LEU A 107 19.23 6.63 4.91
N GLY A 108 19.65 5.39 4.67
CA GLY A 108 19.96 4.88 3.35
C GLY A 108 18.73 4.85 2.43
N TYR A 109 18.86 5.41 1.23
CA TYR A 109 17.79 5.50 0.24
C TYR A 109 17.49 4.15 -0.42
N LEU A 110 16.25 3.64 -0.26
CA LEU A 110 15.79 2.41 -0.92
C LEU A 110 14.93 2.67 -2.15
N SER A 111 13.94 3.57 -2.06
CA SER A 111 13.10 4.02 -3.18
C SER A 111 12.30 5.28 -2.80
N ASP A 112 11.92 6.11 -3.77
CA ASP A 112 11.00 7.25 -3.58
C ASP A 112 9.55 6.98 -4.02
N GLU A 113 9.29 5.87 -4.72
CA GLU A 113 8.03 5.64 -5.42
C GLU A 113 7.41 4.26 -5.20
N THR A 114 8.23 3.21 -5.08
CA THR A 114 7.74 1.84 -4.99
C THR A 114 8.53 1.05 -3.98
N THR A 115 7.84 0.51 -2.99
CA THR A 115 8.39 -0.38 -1.98
C THR A 115 7.83 -1.78 -2.21
N SER A 116 8.70 -2.72 -2.56
CA SER A 116 8.36 -4.14 -2.74
C SER A 116 8.99 -4.95 -1.64
N PHE A 117 8.22 -5.83 -0.99
CA PHE A 117 8.74 -6.73 0.03
C PHE A 117 8.09 -8.11 -0.01
N ASP A 118 8.87 -9.11 0.39
CA ASP A 118 8.44 -10.50 0.45
C ASP A 118 7.75 -10.86 1.79
N ASP A 119 7.35 -12.12 1.93
CA ASP A 119 6.71 -12.69 3.12
C ASP A 119 7.61 -12.68 4.36
N THR A 120 8.93 -12.58 4.19
CA THR A 120 9.87 -12.36 5.28
C THR A 120 10.05 -10.88 5.64
N LEU A 121 9.33 -9.98 4.98
CA LEU A 121 9.47 -8.52 5.06
C LEU A 121 10.79 -8.00 4.49
N THR A 122 11.53 -8.79 3.72
CA THR A 122 12.74 -8.29 3.06
C THR A 122 12.33 -7.26 2.01
N VAL A 123 12.85 -6.03 2.14
CA VAL A 123 12.58 -4.95 1.19
C VAL A 123 13.57 -5.05 0.03
N HIS A 124 13.03 -5.14 -1.18
CA HIS A 124 13.81 -5.12 -2.40
C HIS A 124 13.95 -3.69 -2.90
N ALA A 125 15.15 -3.13 -2.78
CA ALA A 125 15.42 -1.75 -3.15
C ALA A 125 15.12 -1.47 -4.62
N HIS A 126 14.74 -0.23 -4.90
CA HIS A 126 14.60 0.34 -6.23
C HIS A 126 15.18 1.77 -6.21
N PRO A 127 16.52 1.90 -6.12
CA PRO A 127 17.20 3.18 -5.98
C PRO A 127 17.30 3.88 -7.34
N LYS A 128 16.14 4.12 -7.95
CA LYS A 128 15.99 4.76 -9.25
C LYS A 128 16.36 6.25 -9.20
N PRO A 129 16.62 6.86 -10.37
CA PRO A 129 16.69 8.31 -10.48
C PRO A 129 15.43 8.98 -9.95
N LEU A 130 15.59 10.09 -9.22
CA LEU A 130 14.48 10.86 -8.69
C LEU A 130 14.05 11.91 -9.71
N SER A 131 12.74 12.06 -9.88
CA SER A 131 12.13 13.09 -10.73
C SER A 131 11.94 14.37 -9.92
N VAL A 132 12.97 15.22 -9.88
CA VAL A 132 12.99 16.45 -9.08
C VAL A 132 12.77 17.69 -9.94
N ILE A 133 12.13 18.71 -9.35
CA ILE A 133 11.99 20.03 -9.98
C ILE A 133 13.34 20.75 -9.80
N THR A 134 14.09 20.92 -10.90
CA THR A 134 15.39 21.61 -10.87
C THR A 134 15.27 23.10 -11.19
N ASP A 135 14.20 23.52 -11.85
CA ASP A 135 13.89 24.92 -12.16
C ASP A 135 12.55 25.32 -11.50
N ARG A 136 12.60 26.24 -10.54
CA ARG A 136 11.41 26.72 -9.82
C ARG A 136 10.48 27.57 -10.69
N ASP A 137 11.00 28.19 -11.74
CA ASP A 137 10.22 28.98 -12.70
C ASP A 137 9.54 28.09 -13.76
N ALA A 138 9.92 26.80 -13.81
CA ALA A 138 9.32 25.79 -14.66
C ALA A 138 8.99 24.49 -13.88
N PRO A 139 8.07 24.52 -12.90
CA PRO A 139 7.80 23.40 -11.98
C PRO A 139 7.27 22.14 -12.68
N HIS A 140 6.79 22.26 -13.92
CA HIS A 140 6.35 21.15 -14.75
C HIS A 140 7.52 20.39 -15.41
N ARG A 141 8.73 20.95 -15.39
CA ARG A 141 9.95 20.31 -15.91
C ARG A 141 10.67 19.58 -14.78
N LYS A 142 10.33 18.30 -14.62
CA LYS A 142 11.04 17.41 -13.70
C LYS A 142 12.23 16.79 -14.43
N GLN A 143 13.41 16.91 -13.84
CA GLN A 143 14.62 16.27 -14.32
C GLN A 143 14.84 14.94 -13.60
N SER A 144 15.31 13.94 -14.34
CA SER A 144 15.75 12.65 -13.80
C SER A 144 17.19 12.78 -13.31
N VAL A 145 17.36 12.76 -11.98
CA VAL A 145 18.66 12.98 -11.31
C VAL A 145 19.06 11.73 -10.54
N SER A 146 20.34 11.34 -10.62
CA SER A 146 20.82 10.18 -9.87
C SER A 146 20.72 10.40 -8.35
N PRO A 147 20.52 9.35 -7.54
CA PRO A 147 20.59 9.49 -6.09
C PRO A 147 21.95 10.01 -5.58
N ASP A 148 23.04 9.74 -6.31
CA ASP A 148 24.39 10.21 -5.96
C ASP A 148 24.54 11.72 -6.13
N ASP A 149 24.04 12.28 -7.22
CA ASP A 149 24.08 13.73 -7.47
C ASP A 149 23.22 14.52 -6.46
N LEU A 150 22.19 13.87 -5.92
CA LEU A 150 21.35 14.42 -4.86
C LEU A 150 21.95 14.24 -3.45
N GLY A 151 23.10 13.58 -3.32
CA GLY A 151 23.75 13.35 -2.03
C GLY A 151 22.97 12.44 -1.09
N LEU A 152 22.08 11.59 -1.61
CA LEU A 152 21.30 10.67 -0.79
C LEU A 152 22.20 9.59 -0.20
N LEU A 153 21.97 9.13 1.02
CA LEU A 153 22.81 8.07 1.61
C LEU A 153 22.59 6.73 0.88
N PRO A 154 23.65 5.90 0.73
CA PRO A 154 23.51 4.58 0.12
C PRO A 154 22.65 3.67 1.01
N PRO A 155 21.85 2.76 0.42
CA PRO A 155 21.10 1.78 1.19
C PRO A 155 22.04 0.77 1.87
N PRO A 156 21.60 0.13 2.97
CA PRO A 156 22.30 -1.03 3.54
C PRO A 156 22.26 -2.22 2.56
N ALA A 157 23.14 -3.21 2.77
CA ALA A 157 23.22 -4.40 1.90
C ALA A 157 21.93 -5.23 1.88
N SER A 158 21.16 -5.19 2.97
CA SER A 158 19.81 -5.75 3.06
C SER A 158 18.95 -4.85 3.95
N ALA A 159 17.65 -4.86 3.69
CA ALA A 159 16.67 -4.12 4.46
C ALA A 159 15.45 -5.00 4.74
N ARG A 160 14.84 -4.83 5.92
CA ARG A 160 13.55 -5.42 6.29
C ARG A 160 12.59 -4.31 6.67
N LEU A 161 11.34 -4.44 6.23
CA LEU A 161 10.29 -3.52 6.60
C LEU A 161 10.11 -3.56 8.12
N HIS A 162 10.25 -2.40 8.75
CA HIS A 162 10.25 -2.25 10.20
C HIS A 162 9.18 -1.27 10.67
N ARG A 163 8.88 -0.21 9.89
CA ARG A 163 7.85 0.78 10.23
C ARG A 163 7.01 1.16 9.00
N ILE A 164 5.73 1.41 9.23
CA ILE A 164 4.77 1.85 8.20
C ILE A 164 4.21 3.20 8.60
N VAL A 165 4.46 4.23 7.79
CA VAL A 165 3.99 5.59 8.04
C VAL A 165 3.09 6.05 6.89
N LEU A 166 1.89 6.51 7.22
CA LEU A 166 0.94 7.11 6.29
C LEU A 166 0.99 8.63 6.40
N LEU A 167 1.22 9.32 5.29
CA LEU A 167 1.32 10.78 5.25
C LEU A 167 -0.06 11.43 5.15
N HIS A 168 -0.35 12.31 6.10
CA HIS A 168 -1.54 13.16 6.16
C HIS A 168 -1.12 14.62 6.18
N ARG A 169 -0.91 15.20 5.00
CA ARG A 169 -0.61 16.64 4.88
C ARG A 169 -1.91 17.44 4.97
N GLY A 170 -1.99 18.38 5.89
CA GLY A 170 -3.20 19.19 6.10
C GLY A 170 -2.97 20.27 7.16
N ASP A 171 -4.06 20.76 7.76
CA ASP A 171 -4.03 21.77 8.85
C ASP A 171 -3.76 21.16 10.24
N ASP A 172 -3.73 19.83 10.32
CA ASP A 172 -3.41 19.08 11.53
C ASP A 172 -1.92 18.74 11.54
N ASP A 173 -1.27 19.10 12.65
CA ASP A 173 0.17 18.96 12.89
C ASP A 173 0.39 18.18 14.20
N SER A 174 -0.48 17.20 14.46
CA SER A 174 -0.39 16.34 15.63
C SER A 174 0.79 15.36 15.59
N GLY A 175 1.50 15.27 14.46
CA GLY A 175 2.67 14.42 14.31
C GLY A 175 2.32 12.95 14.13
N LEU A 176 3.14 12.07 14.73
CA LEU A 176 2.96 10.62 14.63
C LEU A 176 1.86 10.14 15.58
N VAL A 177 0.77 9.64 15.02
CA VAL A 177 -0.35 9.03 15.74
C VAL A 177 -0.53 7.57 15.32
N PRO A 178 -0.80 6.64 16.26
CA PRO A 178 -1.21 5.28 15.92
C PRO A 178 -2.44 5.24 15.01
N ILE A 179 -2.46 4.36 14.01
CA ILE A 179 -3.64 4.08 13.18
C ILE A 179 -4.10 2.64 13.46
N THR A 180 -5.42 2.42 13.53
CA THR A 180 -5.97 1.07 13.68
C THR A 180 -5.61 0.21 12.46
N PRO A 181 -5.35 -1.09 12.62
CA PRO A 181 -5.02 -1.96 11.50
C PRO A 181 -6.05 -1.90 10.35
N ALA A 182 -7.34 -1.78 10.67
CA ALA A 182 -8.39 -1.67 9.66
C ALA A 182 -8.23 -0.41 8.78
N HIS A 183 -8.05 0.76 9.38
CA HIS A 183 -7.82 2.01 8.65
C HIS A 183 -6.49 2.00 7.89
N ALA A 184 -5.44 1.41 8.47
CA ALA A 184 -4.15 1.27 7.80
C ALA A 184 -4.29 0.42 6.53
N ILE A 185 -4.95 -0.74 6.61
CA ILE A 185 -5.21 -1.60 5.44
C ILE A 185 -6.02 -0.85 4.38
N ALA A 186 -7.11 -0.18 4.79
CA ALA A 186 -7.96 0.59 3.88
C ALA A 186 -7.20 1.70 3.14
N ALA A 187 -6.23 2.32 3.80
CA ALA A 187 -5.38 3.34 3.19
C ALA A 187 -4.22 2.77 2.35
N MET A 188 -3.72 1.57 2.68
CA MET A 188 -2.65 0.89 1.94
C MET A 188 -3.14 0.27 0.62
N VAL A 189 -4.35 -0.28 0.59
CA VAL A 189 -4.89 -1.02 -0.57
C VAL A 189 -4.93 -0.15 -1.85
N PRO A 190 -5.45 1.10 -1.83
CA PRO A 190 -5.40 1.98 -3.01
C PRO A 190 -3.98 2.35 -3.44
N GLN A 191 -3.00 2.21 -2.54
CA GLN A 191 -1.58 2.43 -2.80
C GLN A 191 -0.86 1.10 -3.09
N SER A 192 -1.56 0.03 -3.45
CA SER A 192 -0.96 -1.27 -3.75
C SER A 192 -1.04 -1.61 -5.24
N SER A 193 -0.13 -2.46 -5.71
CA SER A 193 -0.15 -3.01 -7.07
C SER A 193 -0.30 -4.52 -7.03
N SER A 194 -1.29 -5.05 -7.77
CA SER A 194 -1.56 -6.49 -7.91
C SER A 194 -1.82 -7.24 -6.58
N LEU A 195 -2.26 -6.52 -5.54
CA LEU A 195 -2.54 -7.10 -4.22
C LEU A 195 -3.58 -8.22 -4.30
N ALA A 196 -4.63 -8.05 -5.11
CA ALA A 196 -5.69 -9.04 -5.32
C ALA A 196 -5.19 -10.38 -5.90
N LEU A 197 -3.95 -10.44 -6.41
CA LEU A 197 -3.35 -11.69 -6.91
C LEU A 197 -2.64 -12.49 -5.81
N LEU A 198 -2.47 -11.92 -4.62
CA LEU A 198 -1.91 -12.63 -3.47
C LEU A 198 -2.96 -13.59 -2.89
N GLU A 199 -2.49 -14.69 -2.32
CA GLU A 199 -3.29 -15.45 -1.37
C GLU A 199 -3.49 -14.63 -0.08
N HIS A 200 -4.74 -14.58 0.38
CA HIS A 200 -5.19 -13.85 1.58
C HIS A 200 -4.61 -12.43 1.73
N PRO A 201 -4.85 -11.52 0.77
CA PRO A 201 -4.21 -10.22 0.72
C PRO A 201 -4.46 -9.34 1.94
N ILE A 202 -5.65 -9.41 2.53
CA ILE A 202 -6.01 -8.60 3.70
C ILE A 202 -5.35 -9.16 4.94
N LEU A 203 -5.33 -10.49 5.10
CA LEU A 203 -4.56 -11.14 6.15
C LEU A 203 -3.07 -10.79 6.05
N ARG A 204 -2.49 -10.85 4.86
CA ARG A 204 -1.07 -10.52 4.65
C ARG A 204 -0.72 -9.08 5.02
N LEU A 205 -1.60 -8.12 4.72
CA LEU A 205 -1.41 -6.73 5.17
C LEU A 205 -1.53 -6.62 6.70
N ALA A 206 -2.50 -7.30 7.32
CA ALA A 206 -2.66 -7.32 8.77
C ALA A 206 -1.41 -7.88 9.48
N GLU A 207 -0.89 -9.02 9.02
CA GLU A 207 0.34 -9.63 9.54
C GLU A 207 1.57 -8.74 9.33
N THR A 208 1.65 -8.06 8.19
CA THR A 208 2.70 -7.09 7.91
C THR A 208 2.68 -5.93 8.91
N ILE A 209 1.48 -5.38 9.19
CA ILE A 209 1.31 -4.28 10.15
C ILE A 209 1.75 -4.72 11.55
N ASP A 210 1.31 -5.90 12.00
CA ASP A 210 1.70 -6.44 13.31
C ASP A 210 3.22 -6.60 13.44
N ALA A 211 3.84 -7.19 12.42
CA ALA A 211 5.29 -7.43 12.41
C ALA A 211 6.09 -6.12 12.37
N CYS A 212 5.52 -5.04 11.83
CA CYS A 212 6.09 -3.69 11.86
C CYS A 212 5.80 -2.95 13.19
N GLY A 213 5.11 -3.58 14.13
CA GLY A 213 4.74 -2.95 15.41
C GLY A 213 3.64 -1.92 15.28
N GLY A 214 2.75 -2.08 14.31
CA GLY A 214 1.66 -1.17 13.99
C GLY A 214 1.93 -0.28 12.79
N ALA A 215 0.97 0.60 12.50
CA ALA A 215 1.06 1.64 11.50
C ALA A 215 0.84 3.01 12.15
N TRP A 216 1.49 4.04 11.63
CA TRP A 216 1.40 5.40 12.13
C TRP A 216 0.92 6.36 11.05
N GLY A 217 0.05 7.28 11.40
CA GLY A 217 -0.27 8.46 10.62
C GLY A 217 0.68 9.57 11.00
N LEU A 218 1.35 10.19 10.03
CA LEU A 218 2.05 11.45 10.24
C LEU A 218 1.15 12.59 9.77
N HIS A 219 0.62 13.36 10.71
CA HIS A 219 -0.16 14.56 10.49
C HIS A 219 0.79 15.75 10.53
N TYR A 220 0.93 16.46 9.41
CA TYR A 220 1.96 17.50 9.29
C TYR A 220 1.61 18.64 8.32
N HIS A 221 2.18 19.82 8.61
CA HIS A 221 2.26 20.94 7.66
C HIS A 221 3.52 20.84 6.78
N GLU A 222 4.68 20.84 7.45
CA GLU A 222 6.02 20.79 6.87
C GLU A 222 6.78 19.59 7.44
N LEU A 223 7.22 18.70 6.56
CA LEU A 223 7.78 17.43 6.98
C LEU A 223 9.14 17.58 7.67
N ALA A 224 9.86 18.66 7.38
CA ALA A 224 11.16 18.95 7.99
C ALA A 224 11.09 18.99 9.52
N ASP A 225 9.95 19.42 10.07
CA ASP A 225 9.73 19.56 11.51
C ASP A 225 9.56 18.21 12.23
N TRP A 226 9.27 17.14 11.47
CA TRP A 226 9.00 15.78 11.99
C TRP A 226 10.07 14.75 11.63
N LEU A 227 11.20 15.18 11.06
CA LEU A 227 12.26 14.26 10.64
C LEU A 227 12.90 13.51 11.81
N ASP A 228 13.05 14.17 12.95
CA ASP A 228 13.64 13.56 14.15
C ASP A 228 12.72 12.45 14.67
N ASP A 229 11.42 12.71 14.79
CA ASP A 229 10.41 11.75 15.22
C ASP A 229 10.31 10.53 14.30
N LEU A 230 10.36 10.75 12.98
CA LEU A 230 10.37 9.65 12.00
C LEU A 230 11.60 8.75 12.15
N VAL A 231 12.77 9.32 12.43
CA VAL A 231 13.99 8.53 12.66
C VAL A 231 13.91 7.80 14.01
N LEU A 232 13.48 8.49 15.06
CA LEU A 232 13.32 7.91 16.41
C LEU A 232 12.27 6.79 16.46
N LEU A 233 11.30 6.80 15.55
CA LEU A 233 10.30 5.75 15.42
C LEU A 233 10.91 4.35 15.19
N LEU A 234 12.11 4.26 14.58
CA LEU A 234 12.83 3.00 14.42
C LEU A 234 13.13 2.31 15.76
N ASP A 235 13.30 3.10 16.83
CA ASP A 235 13.64 2.63 18.18
C ASP A 235 12.40 2.54 19.09
N ALA A 236 11.23 2.99 18.63
CA ALA A 236 9.99 2.89 19.39
C ALA A 236 9.61 1.42 19.65
N SER A 237 9.02 1.15 20.81
CA SER A 237 8.46 -0.17 21.10
C SER A 237 7.32 -0.51 20.13
N PRO A 238 7.22 -1.75 19.64
CA PRO A 238 6.12 -2.16 18.79
C PRO A 238 4.79 -2.11 19.56
N GLN A 239 3.71 -1.79 18.86
CA GLN A 239 2.36 -1.95 19.38
C GLN A 239 2.02 -3.42 19.52
N ALA A 240 1.20 -3.75 20.52
CA ALA A 240 0.66 -5.10 20.63
C ALA A 240 -0.29 -5.37 19.45
N PRO A 241 -0.15 -6.51 18.75
CA PRO A 241 -1.08 -6.92 17.71
C PRO A 241 -2.53 -6.91 18.22
N ALA A 242 -3.43 -6.34 17.44
CA ALA A 242 -4.85 -6.42 17.73
C ALA A 242 -5.33 -7.86 17.50
N PRO A 243 -6.16 -8.44 18.40
CA PRO A 243 -6.84 -9.70 18.14
C PRO A 243 -7.61 -9.61 16.83
N ARG A 244 -7.57 -10.67 16.02
CA ARG A 244 -8.27 -10.73 14.75
C ARG A 244 -8.77 -12.13 14.42
N VAL A 245 -9.80 -12.19 13.60
CA VAL A 245 -10.32 -13.42 12.98
C VAL A 245 -10.23 -13.29 11.46
N HIS A 246 -9.68 -14.31 10.80
CA HIS A 246 -9.56 -14.34 9.35
C HIS A 246 -10.76 -15.07 8.72
N HIS A 247 -11.36 -14.44 7.72
CA HIS A 247 -12.50 -14.95 6.95
C HIS A 247 -12.09 -15.09 5.48
N PRO A 248 -11.40 -16.19 5.10
CA PRO A 248 -11.00 -16.42 3.71
C PRO A 248 -12.22 -16.54 2.80
N SER A 249 -12.05 -16.26 1.50
CA SER A 249 -13.11 -16.52 0.52
C SER A 249 -13.60 -17.96 0.60
N SER A 250 -14.91 -18.16 0.57
CA SER A 250 -15.54 -19.48 0.55
C SER A 250 -16.47 -19.59 -0.66
N PRO A 251 -16.66 -20.80 -1.24
CA PRO A 251 -17.76 -21.05 -2.16
C PRO A 251 -19.09 -20.63 -1.54
N LEU A 252 -19.89 -19.86 -2.29
CA LEU A 252 -21.21 -19.43 -1.87
C LEU A 252 -22.26 -20.47 -2.24
N ALA A 253 -23.07 -20.89 -1.27
CA ALA A 253 -24.24 -21.73 -1.52
C ALA A 253 -25.36 -20.90 -2.17
N PRO A 254 -26.22 -21.51 -3.03
CA PRO A 254 -27.40 -20.82 -3.55
C PRO A 254 -28.31 -20.33 -2.42
N ALA A 255 -28.65 -19.05 -2.43
CA ALA A 255 -29.55 -18.47 -1.45
C ALA A 255 -31.00 -18.92 -1.71
N PRO A 256 -31.73 -19.43 -0.70
CA PRO A 256 -33.17 -19.66 -0.81
C PRO A 256 -33.94 -18.39 -1.18
N PRO A 257 -35.10 -18.49 -1.87
CA PRO A 257 -35.95 -17.34 -2.14
C PRO A 257 -36.31 -16.57 -0.85
N GLY A 258 -36.31 -15.23 -0.92
CA GLY A 258 -36.62 -14.39 0.24
C GLY A 258 -35.49 -14.22 1.26
N THR A 259 -34.27 -14.70 0.98
CA THR A 259 -33.12 -14.57 1.89
C THR A 259 -32.03 -13.66 1.35
N TRP A 260 -31.40 -12.91 2.27
CA TRP A 260 -30.16 -12.18 2.03
C TRP A 260 -28.98 -13.15 2.11
N SER A 261 -27.88 -12.86 1.41
CA SER A 261 -26.65 -13.64 1.46
C SER A 261 -25.41 -12.76 1.25
N ARG A 262 -24.22 -13.25 1.59
CA ARG A 262 -22.97 -12.55 1.24
C ARG A 262 -22.80 -12.51 -0.28
N ALA A 263 -22.29 -11.39 -0.79
CA ALA A 263 -21.72 -11.35 -2.13
C ALA A 263 -20.36 -12.09 -2.14
N ALA A 264 -19.85 -12.43 -3.32
CA ALA A 264 -18.54 -13.04 -3.44
C ALA A 264 -17.45 -12.08 -2.96
N TRP A 265 -16.63 -12.51 -2.01
CA TRP A 265 -15.50 -11.75 -1.49
C TRP A 265 -14.20 -12.51 -1.72
N HIS A 266 -13.10 -11.78 -1.72
CA HIS A 266 -11.75 -12.32 -1.93
C HIS A 266 -11.08 -12.69 -0.59
N ASP A 267 -11.16 -11.79 0.39
CA ASP A 267 -10.54 -11.99 1.70
C ASP A 267 -11.16 -11.04 2.72
N ALA A 268 -11.18 -11.43 3.99
CA ALA A 268 -11.65 -10.56 5.07
C ALA A 268 -10.90 -10.79 6.38
N VAL A 269 -10.71 -9.72 7.15
CA VAL A 269 -10.18 -9.77 8.51
C VAL A 269 -11.10 -8.97 9.41
N GLU A 270 -11.59 -9.62 10.45
CA GLU A 270 -12.38 -9.05 11.52
C GLU A 270 -11.46 -8.68 12.69
N TYR A 271 -11.62 -7.45 13.16
CA TYR A 271 -11.16 -6.95 14.47
C TYR A 271 -12.41 -6.72 15.34
N ASP A 272 -12.23 -6.36 16.61
CA ASP A 272 -13.32 -6.26 17.61
C ASP A 272 -14.62 -5.61 17.06
N ASP A 273 -14.55 -4.36 16.57
CA ASP A 273 -15.72 -3.61 16.08
C ASP A 273 -15.67 -3.29 14.58
N GLU A 274 -14.63 -3.77 13.88
CA GLU A 274 -14.34 -3.42 12.49
C GLU A 274 -14.09 -4.68 11.65
N LEU A 275 -14.64 -4.75 10.44
CA LEU A 275 -14.36 -5.82 9.49
C LEU A 275 -13.84 -5.24 8.18
N VAL A 276 -12.63 -5.63 7.80
CA VAL A 276 -12.02 -5.25 6.53
C VAL A 276 -12.33 -6.33 5.51
N LEU A 277 -13.12 -5.99 4.49
CA LEU A 277 -13.57 -6.90 3.44
C LEU A 277 -12.98 -6.49 2.10
N MET A 278 -12.39 -7.44 1.36
CA MET A 278 -11.99 -7.25 -0.02
C MET A 278 -13.03 -7.85 -0.98
N VAL A 279 -13.63 -7.01 -1.81
CA VAL A 279 -14.56 -7.41 -2.88
C VAL A 279 -13.95 -7.02 -4.22
N GLY A 280 -13.61 -8.02 -5.04
CA GLY A 280 -12.82 -7.79 -6.26
C GLY A 280 -11.43 -7.25 -5.91
N ASP A 281 -11.13 -6.04 -6.37
CA ASP A 281 -9.87 -5.31 -6.11
C ASP A 281 -10.03 -4.15 -5.11
N ARG A 282 -11.20 -4.01 -4.50
CA ARG A 282 -11.52 -2.93 -3.55
C ARG A 282 -11.65 -3.46 -2.14
N VAL A 283 -11.37 -2.59 -1.18
CA VAL A 283 -11.57 -2.85 0.24
C VAL A 283 -12.65 -1.95 0.81
N GLN A 284 -13.43 -2.52 1.73
CA GLN A 284 -14.43 -1.84 2.53
C GLN A 284 -14.18 -2.13 4.00
N VAL A 285 -14.40 -1.13 4.85
CA VAL A 285 -14.34 -1.28 6.30
C VAL A 285 -15.76 -1.17 6.81
N LEU A 286 -16.29 -2.28 7.33
CA LEU A 286 -17.59 -2.33 7.96
C LEU A 286 -17.41 -2.05 9.46
N ALA A 287 -18.40 -1.39 10.05
CA ALA A 287 -18.50 -1.17 11.50
C ALA A 287 -19.95 -1.36 11.97
N GLY A 288 -20.13 -1.62 13.26
CA GLY A 288 -21.46 -1.72 13.88
C GLY A 288 -22.37 -2.75 13.20
N LEU A 289 -23.56 -2.32 12.74
CA LEU A 289 -24.52 -3.19 12.06
C LEU A 289 -23.95 -3.88 10.82
N GLY A 290 -23.02 -3.24 10.10
CA GLY A 290 -22.41 -3.84 8.91
C GLY A 290 -21.66 -5.13 9.23
N VAL A 291 -20.86 -5.12 10.32
CA VAL A 291 -20.12 -6.29 10.81
C VAL A 291 -21.10 -7.38 11.23
N LEU A 292 -22.09 -7.03 12.06
CA LEU A 292 -23.09 -7.98 12.56
C LEU A 292 -23.81 -8.69 11.42
N LEU A 293 -24.32 -7.93 10.45
CA LEU A 293 -25.10 -8.47 9.34
C LEU A 293 -24.23 -9.34 8.43
N TRP A 294 -23.02 -8.91 8.10
CA TRP A 294 -22.13 -9.70 7.27
C TRP A 294 -21.75 -11.02 7.96
N LEU A 295 -21.44 -10.99 9.26
CA LEU A 295 -21.16 -12.20 10.05
C LEU A 295 -22.37 -13.14 10.13
N ALA A 296 -23.57 -12.60 10.37
CA ALA A 296 -24.81 -13.38 10.42
C ALA A 296 -25.12 -14.09 9.09
N LEU A 297 -24.72 -13.48 7.97
CA LEU A 297 -24.89 -14.00 6.62
C LEU A 297 -23.85 -15.04 6.20
N GLU A 298 -23.11 -15.64 7.14
CA GLU A 298 -22.35 -16.88 6.89
C GLU A 298 -23.26 -17.97 6.29
N THR A 299 -24.53 -17.98 6.70
CA THR A 299 -25.62 -18.70 6.03
C THR A 299 -26.69 -17.70 5.57
N PRO A 300 -27.32 -17.89 4.39
CA PRO A 300 -28.39 -17.00 3.95
C PRO A 300 -29.54 -16.89 4.97
N GLN A 301 -30.02 -15.68 5.26
CA GLN A 301 -31.04 -15.43 6.29
C GLN A 301 -32.16 -14.50 5.80
N GLY A 302 -33.36 -14.64 6.36
CA GLY A 302 -34.46 -13.71 6.13
C GLY A 302 -34.28 -12.40 6.91
N LEU A 303 -34.97 -11.33 6.48
CA LEU A 303 -34.89 -10.02 7.15
C LEU A 303 -35.29 -10.10 8.63
N ASP A 304 -36.38 -10.78 8.95
CA ASP A 304 -36.88 -10.89 10.33
C ASP A 304 -35.88 -11.57 11.27
N ASP A 305 -35.15 -12.59 10.79
CA ASP A 305 -34.12 -13.27 11.57
C ASP A 305 -32.91 -12.35 11.82
N LEU A 306 -32.52 -11.56 10.82
CA LEU A 306 -31.43 -10.58 10.95
C LEU A 306 -31.81 -9.45 11.93
N VAL A 307 -33.07 -9.00 11.92
CA VAL A 307 -33.59 -8.03 12.89
C VAL A 307 -33.56 -8.62 14.30
N ALA A 308 -34.08 -9.82 14.48
CA ALA A 308 -34.08 -10.49 15.78
C ALA A 308 -32.65 -10.66 16.33
N ARG A 309 -31.69 -11.01 15.46
CA ARG A 309 -30.28 -11.14 15.83
C ARG A 309 -29.64 -9.80 16.18
N ALA A 310 -29.94 -8.74 15.43
CA ALA A 310 -29.47 -7.40 15.75
C ALA A 310 -30.00 -6.92 17.12
N GLN A 311 -31.28 -7.14 17.40
CA GLN A 311 -31.89 -6.79 18.69
C GLN A 311 -31.34 -7.63 19.84
N ALA A 312 -31.03 -8.92 19.62
CA ALA A 312 -30.43 -9.78 20.63
C ALA A 312 -29.02 -9.31 21.06
N LEU A 313 -28.27 -8.71 20.13
CA LEU A 313 -26.91 -8.22 20.41
C LEU A 313 -26.90 -6.78 20.94
N ALA A 314 -27.64 -5.87 20.31
CA ALA A 314 -27.59 -4.43 20.57
C ALA A 314 -28.70 -3.93 21.51
N GLY A 315 -29.68 -4.77 21.84
CA GLY A 315 -30.87 -4.43 22.62
C GLY A 315 -32.09 -4.12 21.76
N GLU A 316 -33.27 -4.15 22.38
CA GLU A 316 -34.53 -3.82 21.71
C GLU A 316 -34.57 -2.35 21.29
N HIS A 317 -34.95 -2.12 20.04
CA HIS A 317 -35.15 -0.78 19.48
C HIS A 317 -36.39 -0.77 18.58
N PRO A 318 -37.29 0.24 18.70
CA PRO A 318 -38.52 0.31 17.92
C PRO A 318 -38.25 0.37 16.40
N ASP A 319 -37.16 1.02 16.00
CA ASP A 319 -36.80 1.19 14.58
C ASP A 319 -35.85 0.09 14.06
N ALA A 320 -35.58 -0.98 14.83
CA ALA A 320 -34.66 -2.04 14.41
C ALA A 320 -34.96 -2.63 13.02
N PRO A 321 -36.22 -2.89 12.63
CA PRO A 321 -36.53 -3.37 11.27
C PRO A 321 -36.07 -2.42 10.17
N ALA A 322 -36.28 -1.11 10.34
CA ALA A 322 -35.89 -0.09 9.37
C ALA A 322 -34.37 0.04 9.29
N LEU A 323 -33.69 0.12 10.44
CA LEU A 323 -32.23 0.25 10.50
C LEU A 323 -31.50 -0.93 9.87
N VAL A 324 -31.98 -2.15 10.09
CA VAL A 324 -31.41 -3.36 9.48
C VAL A 324 -31.67 -3.40 7.98
N ALA A 325 -32.88 -3.05 7.54
CA ALA A 325 -33.19 -2.99 6.11
C ALA A 325 -32.34 -1.95 5.38
N ASP A 326 -32.19 -0.76 5.95
CA ASP A 326 -31.36 0.33 5.39
C ASP A 326 -29.88 -0.09 5.32
N ALA A 327 -29.35 -0.70 6.39
CA ALA A 327 -27.98 -1.20 6.39
C ALA A 327 -27.76 -2.29 5.33
N LEU A 328 -28.69 -3.24 5.17
CA LEU A 328 -28.61 -4.26 4.12
C LEU A 328 -28.67 -3.67 2.72
N ALA A 329 -29.49 -2.63 2.51
CA ALA A 329 -29.56 -1.92 1.25
C ALA A 329 -28.23 -1.25 0.91
N THR A 330 -27.62 -0.52 1.86
CA THR A 330 -26.28 0.08 1.69
C THR A 330 -25.23 -1.00 1.37
N LEU A 331 -25.18 -2.08 2.14
CA LEU A 331 -24.24 -3.18 1.88
C LEU A 331 -24.45 -3.82 0.50
N ALA A 332 -25.69 -3.88 0.00
CA ALA A 332 -25.97 -4.41 -1.34
C ALA A 332 -25.53 -3.44 -2.45
N GLU A 333 -25.73 -2.14 -2.26
CA GLU A 333 -25.23 -1.10 -3.17
C GLU A 333 -23.70 -1.13 -3.27
N GLU A 334 -23.03 -1.41 -2.16
CA GLU A 334 -21.58 -1.57 -2.09
C GLU A 334 -21.09 -2.94 -2.57
N GLY A 335 -22.00 -3.86 -2.92
CA GLY A 335 -21.68 -5.19 -3.42
C GLY A 335 -21.12 -6.15 -2.37
N VAL A 336 -21.40 -5.91 -1.09
CA VAL A 336 -20.97 -6.71 0.06
C VAL A 336 -21.96 -7.85 0.35
N VAL A 337 -23.25 -7.61 0.12
CA VAL A 337 -24.32 -8.59 0.27
C VAL A 337 -25.18 -8.63 -0.99
N VAL A 338 -25.98 -9.68 -1.14
CA VAL A 338 -26.93 -9.89 -2.23
C VAL A 338 -28.34 -9.86 -1.65
N ALA A 339 -29.18 -9.02 -2.24
CA ALA A 339 -30.59 -8.91 -1.89
C ALA A 339 -31.39 -10.17 -2.31
N PRO A 340 -32.49 -10.49 -1.62
CA PRO A 340 -33.37 -11.59 -2.01
C PRO A 340 -33.88 -11.45 -3.46
N ALA A 341 -33.98 -12.58 -4.16
CA ALA A 341 -34.64 -12.69 -5.46
C ALA A 341 -36.17 -12.70 -5.34
#